data_AF-A3TTB8-F1
#
_entry.id   AF-A3TTB8-F1
#
_cell.length_a   1.000
_cell.length_b   1.000
_cell.length_c   1.000
_cell.angle_alpha   90.00
_cell.angle_beta   90.00
_cell.angle_gamma   90.00
#
_symmetry.space_group_name_H-M   'P 1'
#
loop_
_entity.id
_entity.type
_entity.pdbx_description
1 polymer ?
#
loop_
_entity_poly.entity_id
_entity_poly.type
_entity_poly.pdbx_seq_one_letter_code
_entity_poly.pdbx_strand_id
1 'polypeptide(L)' 'MNMGTWIAIGIGLGAGLGVAMDNPGAGIAIGTGIGAALGAATSGSG' A
#
# COMPACT_ATOMS: atom_id res chain seq x y z
N MET A 1 5.49 13.49 -5.55
CA MET A 1 4.84 12.17 -5.74
C MET A 1 3.46 12.26 -5.11
N ASN A 2 2.39 11.96 -5.84
CA ASN A 2 1.02 12.21 -5.37
C ASN A 2 0.52 11.06 -4.48
N MET A 3 -0.47 11.33 -3.62
CA MET A 3 -1.10 10.34 -2.73
C MET A 3 -1.50 9.04 -3.46
N GLY A 4 -2.06 9.17 -4.67
CA GLY A 4 -2.46 8.02 -5.50
C GLY A 4 -1.29 7.13 -5.94
N THR A 5 -0.09 7.69 -6.10
CA THR A 5 1.12 6.91 -6.41
C THR A 5 1.50 6.01 -5.23
N TRP A 6 1.43 6.52 -4.00
CA TRP A 6 1.77 5.75 -2.80
C TRP A 6 0.75 4.66 -2.50
N ILE A 7 -0.53 4.93 -2.76
CA ILE A 7 -1.58 3.91 -2.69
C ILE A 7 -1.35 2.81 -3.74
N ALA A 8 -1.04 3.17 -4.98
CA ALA A 8 -0.78 2.18 -6.04
C ALA A 8 0.45 1.31 -5.73
N ILE A 9 1.52 1.90 -5.22
CA ILE A 9 2.72 1.16 -4.77
C ILE A 9 2.37 0.23 -3.60
N GLY A 10 1.62 0.72 -2.62
CA GLY A 10 1.16 -0.07 -1.49
C GLY A 10 0.30 -1.26 -1.91
N ILE A 11 -0.65 -1.08 -2.84
CA ILE A 11 -1.47 -2.16 -3.39
C ILE A 11 -0.62 -3.19 -4.13
N GLY A 12 0.33 -2.74 -4.98
CA GLY A 12 1.20 -3.65 -5.73
C GLY A 12 2.08 -4.52 -4.83
N LEU A 13 2.68 -3.91 -3.80
CA LEU A 13 3.45 -4.64 -2.78
C LEU A 13 2.56 -5.56 -1.94
N GLY A 14 1.39 -5.07 -1.52
CA GLY A 14 0.41 -5.84 -0.75
C GLY A 14 -0.13 -7.05 -1.51
N ALA A 15 -0.43 -6.90 -2.80
CA ALA A 15 -0.85 -7.99 -3.66
C ALA A 15 0.27 -9.05 -3.79
N GLY A 16 1.52 -8.63 -4.00
CA GLY A 16 2.67 -9.54 -4.05
C GLY A 16 2.90 -10.31 -2.75
N LEU A 17 2.81 -9.62 -1.61
CA LEU A 17 2.90 -10.25 -0.29
C LEU A 17 1.71 -11.16 0.00
N GLY A 18 0.50 -10.76 -0.40
CA GLY A 18 -0.72 -11.55 -0.23
C GLY A 18 -0.68 -12.85 -1.02
N VAL A 19 -0.15 -12.82 -2.23
CA VAL A 19 0.10 -14.03 -3.03
C VAL A 19 1.14 -14.93 -2.36
N ALA A 20 2.23 -14.37 -1.82
CA ALA A 20 3.23 -15.15 -1.10
C ALA A 20 2.69 -15.80 0.18
N MET A 21 1.67 -15.20 0.79
CA MET A 21 1.00 -15.70 2.00
C MET A 21 -0.20 -16.60 1.71
N ASP A 22 -0.49 -16.90 0.43
CA ASP A 22 -1.72 -17.60 -0.01
C ASP A 22 -3.01 -16.93 0.49
N ASN A 23 -2.93 -15.63 0.82
CA ASN A 23 -4.03 -14.82 1.32
C ASN A 23 -3.99 -13.42 0.67
N PRO A 24 -4.44 -13.32 -0.60
CA PRO A 24 -4.41 -12.07 -1.36
C PRO A 24 -5.26 -10.98 -0.71
N GLY A 25 -6.36 -11.35 -0.02
CA GLY A 25 -7.21 -10.40 0.69
C GLY A 25 -6.48 -9.70 1.84
N ALA A 26 -5.76 -10.47 2.67
CA ALA A 26 -4.96 -9.91 3.74
C ALA A 26 -3.80 -9.06 3.21
N GLY A 27 -3.12 -9.51 2.15
CA GLY A 27 -2.02 -8.75 1.54
C GLY A 27 -2.46 -7.41 0.98
N ILE A 28 -3.59 -7.36 0.26
CA ILE A 28 -4.12 -6.10 -0.28
C ILE A 28 -4.57 -5.17 0.86
N ALA A 29 -5.18 -5.68 1.92
CA ALA A 29 -5.56 -4.87 3.09
C ALA A 29 -4.34 -4.24 3.79
N ILE A 30 -3.26 -5.02 3.96
CA ILE A 30 -2.00 -4.54 4.52
C ILE A 30 -1.35 -3.51 3.57
N GLY A 31 -1.29 -3.81 2.28
CA GLY A 31 -0.69 -2.95 1.27
C GLY A 31 -1.41 -1.62 1.08
N THR A 32 -2.76 -1.64 1.08
CA THR A 32 -3.57 -0.41 1.05
C THR A 32 -3.38 0.42 2.32
N GLY A 33 -3.33 -0.21 3.49
CA GLY A 33 -3.05 0.46 4.76
C GLY A 33 -1.67 1.12 4.80
N ILE A 34 -0.63 0.39 4.37
CA ILE A 34 0.75 0.90 4.29
C ILE A 34 0.85 2.02 3.24
N GLY A 35 0.28 1.84 2.04
CA GLY A 35 0.28 2.83 0.97
C GLY A 35 -0.46 4.12 1.34
N ALA A 36 -1.56 4.02 2.07
CA ALA A 36 -2.29 5.17 2.60
C ALA A 36 -1.50 5.87 3.73
N ALA A 37 -0.89 5.12 4.64
CA ALA A 37 -0.08 5.69 5.73
C ALA A 37 1.18 6.40 5.20
N LEU A 38 1.89 5.79 4.24
CA LEU A 38 3.02 6.41 3.54
C LEU A 38 2.57 7.64 2.76
N GLY A 39 1.48 7.53 2.00
CA GLY A 39 0.88 8.64 1.27
C GLY A 39 0.51 9.80 2.18
N ALA A 40 -0.04 9.53 3.36
CA ALA A 40 -0.35 10.57 4.35
C ALA A 40 0.93 11.18 4.95
N ALA A 41 1.93 10.37 5.30
CA ALA A 41 3.19 10.82 5.88
C ALA A 41 3.99 11.72 4.93
N THR A 42 4.06 11.36 3.64
CA THR A 42 4.72 12.18 2.59
C THR A 42 3.89 13.38 2.15
N SER A 43 2.56 13.35 2.28
CA SER A 43 1.71 14.49 1.93
C SER A 43 1.59 15.51 3.07
N GLY A 44 1.83 15.09 4.32
CA GLY A 44 1.87 15.98 5.48
C GLY A 44 3.24 16.60 5.78
N SER A 45 4.28 16.27 5.01
CA SER A 45 5.66 16.77 5.18
C SER A 45 6.10 17.76 4.08
N GLY A 46 5.15 18.39 3.39
CA GLY A 46 5.36 19.42 2.38
C GLY A 46 4.61 20.70 2.69
#